data_AF-A0A059D239-F1
#
_entry.id   AF-A0A059D239-F1
#
_cell.length_a   1.000
_cell.length_b   1.000
_cell.length_c   1.000
_cell.angle_alpha   90.00
_cell.angle_beta   90.00
_cell.angle_gamma   90.00
#
_symmetry.space_group_name_H-M   'P 1'
#
loop_
_entity.id
_entity.type
_entity.pdbx_description
1 polymer ?
#
loop_
_entity_poly.entity_id
_entity_poly.type
_entity_poly.pdbx_seq_one_letter_code
_entity_poly.pdbx_strand_id
1 'polypeptide(L)' 'MVVNERETIYLEQGWEFMQKGILKLKNILEGLPETQFSSEEYMMLYTTIYNMCAQKPPHDYSQQLYDKYRESFEEYTMSA' A
#
# COMPACT_ATOMS: atom_id res chain seq x y z
N MET A 1 -20.16 -21.42 10.19
CA MET A 1 -19.47 -20.71 9.10
C MET A 1 -18.01 -20.72 9.46
N VAL A 2 -17.16 -21.39 8.67
CA VAL A 2 -15.71 -21.34 8.88
C VAL A 2 -15.29 -19.94 8.47
N VAL A 3 -15.01 -19.08 9.45
CA VAL A 3 -14.33 -17.82 9.19
C VAL A 3 -12.95 -18.23 8.73
N ASN A 4 -12.69 -18.14 7.43
CA ASN A 4 -11.34 -18.28 6.90
C ASN A 4 -10.59 -17.04 7.41
N GLU A 5 -9.96 -17.14 8.58
CA GLU A 5 -9.18 -16.04 9.14
C GLU A 5 -8.08 -15.74 8.13
N ARG A 6 -8.16 -14.56 7.50
CA ARG A 6 -7.12 -14.08 6.59
C ARG A 6 -5.83 -13.99 7.40
N GLU A 7 -4.73 -14.50 6.85
CA GLU A 7 -3.42 -14.39 7.49
C GLU A 7 -3.11 -12.92 7.81
N THR A 8 -2.57 -12.69 9.00
CA THR A 8 -2.15 -11.34 9.43
C THR A 8 -1.01 -10.86 8.55
N ILE A 9 -1.22 -9.75 7.85
CA ILE A 9 -0.20 -9.00 7.13
C ILE A 9 0.42 -8.03 8.14
N TYR A 10 1.68 -8.25 8.50
CA TYR A 10 2.42 -7.35 9.38
C TYR A 10 2.70 -6.01 8.69
N LEU A 11 2.79 -4.93 9.48
CA LEU A 11 2.97 -3.57 8.98
C LEU A 11 4.12 -3.45 7.97
N GLU A 12 5.32 -3.91 8.35
CA GLU A 12 6.51 -3.78 7.49
C GLU A 12 6.37 -4.55 6.18
N GLN A 13 5.84 -5.77 6.24
CA GLN A 13 5.60 -6.61 5.06
C GLN A 13 4.61 -5.94 4.10
N GLY A 14 3.47 -5.48 4.61
CA GLY A 14 2.45 -4.82 3.80
C GLY A 14 2.95 -3.48 3.25
N TRP A 15 3.70 -2.72 4.06
CA TRP A 15 4.25 -1.44 3.63
C TRP A 15 5.34 -1.59 2.56
N GLU A 16 6.24 -2.56 2.67
CA GLU A 16 7.24 -2.84 1.64
C GLU A 16 6.58 -3.14 0.27
N PHE A 17 5.45 -3.88 0.30
CA PHE A 17 4.65 -4.12 -0.89
C PHE A 17 4.05 -2.83 -1.45
N MET A 18 3.48 -1.98 -0.60
CA MET A 18 2.91 -0.69 -1.01
C MET A 18 3.96 0.26 -1.60
N GLN A 19 5.17 0.28 -1.04
CA GLN A 19 6.27 1.11 -1.55
C GLN A 19 6.64 0.77 -3.00
N LYS A 20 6.55 -0.51 -3.39
CA LYS A 20 6.76 -0.93 -4.79
C LYS A 20 5.71 -0.32 -5.71
N GLY A 21 4.44 -0.30 -5.28
CA GLY A 21 3.36 0.40 -5.99
C GLY A 21 3.58 1.92 -6.05
N ILE A 22 3.96 2.55 -4.94
CA ILE A 22 4.24 3.99 -4.89
C ILE A 22 5.40 4.36 -5.84
N LEU A 23 6.48 3.57 -5.88
CA LEU A 23 7.60 3.80 -6.79
C LEU A 23 7.17 3.69 -8.26
N LYS A 24 6.39 2.67 -8.61
CA LYS A 24 5.81 2.52 -9.96
C LYS A 24 4.98 3.75 -10.33
N LEU A 25 4.12 4.23 -9.42
CA LEU A 25 3.33 5.44 -9.64
C LEU A 25 4.21 6.68 -9.83
N LYS A 26 5.25 6.88 -9.01
CA LYS A 26 6.22 7.98 -9.17
C LYS A 26 6.86 7.93 -10.57
N ASN A 27 7.37 6.78 -11.00
CA ASN A 27 7.97 6.63 -12.33
C ASN A 27 7.01 7.01 -13.47
N ILE A 28 5.74 6.60 -13.36
CA ILE A 28 4.69 6.95 -14.35
C ILE A 28 4.46 8.47 -14.37
N LEU A 29 4.36 9.11 -13.20
CA LEU A 29 4.13 10.56 -13.10
C LEU A 29 5.30 11.37 -13.65
N GLU A 30 6.54 10.92 -13.44
CA GLU A 30 7.75 11.55 -13.97
C GLU A 30 8.04 11.23 -15.45
N GLY A 31 7.20 10.41 -16.10
CA GLY A 31 7.37 10.02 -17.50
C GLY A 31 8.56 9.10 -17.76
N LEU A 32 9.07 8.42 -16.72
CA LEU A 32 10.12 7.40 -16.86
C LEU A 32 9.58 6.14 -17.54
N PRO A 33 10.43 5.29 -18.15
CA PRO A 33 10.01 4.03 -18.75
C PRO A 33 9.40 3.09 -17.69
N GLU A 34 8.07 3.06 -17.62
CA GLU A 34 7.31 2.23 -16.70
C GLU A 34 5.97 1.83 -17.34
N THR A 35 5.53 0.62 -17.02
CA THR A 35 4.24 0.10 -17.46
C THR A 35 3.10 0.72 -16.66
N GLN A 36 1.95 0.95 -17.30
CA GLN A 36 0.74 1.29 -16.56
C GLN A 36 0.35 0.13 -15.65
N PHE A 37 -0.32 0.45 -14.55
CA PHE A 37 -0.87 -0.55 -13.66
C PHE A 37 -1.91 -1.43 -14.36
N SER A 38 -1.81 -2.73 -14.17
CA SER A 38 -2.89 -3.66 -14.53
C SER A 38 -4.03 -3.61 -13.50
N SER A 39 -5.22 -4.06 -13.88
CA SER A 39 -6.35 -4.17 -12.94
C SER A 39 -6.03 -5.10 -11.76
N GLU A 40 -5.20 -6.13 -11.99
CA GLU A 40 -4.75 -7.06 -10.95
C GLU A 40 -3.82 -6.37 -9.96
N GLU A 41 -2.83 -5.61 -10.43
CA GLU A 41 -1.92 -4.86 -9.57
C GLU A 41 -2.67 -3.83 -8.72
N TYR A 42 -3.61 -3.08 -9.33
CA TYR A 42 -4.46 -2.16 -8.60
C TYR A 42 -5.26 -2.89 -7.51
N MET A 43 -5.89 -4.02 -7.83
CA MET A 43 -6.67 -4.78 -6.85
C MET A 43 -5.83 -5.37 -5.73
N MET A 44 -4.61 -5.80 -6.01
CA MET A 44 -3.69 -6.27 -4.98
C MET A 44 -3.32 -5.14 -4.00
N LEU A 45 -2.98 -3.94 -4.49
CA LEU A 45 -2.67 -2.79 -3.64
C LEU A 45 -3.86 -2.41 -2.73
N TYR A 46 -5.06 -2.28 -3.32
CA TYR A 46 -6.27 -1.97 -2.56
C TYR A 46 -6.60 -3.05 -1.52
N THR A 47 -6.50 -4.33 -1.92
CA THR A 47 -6.81 -5.47 -1.03
C THR A 47 -5.82 -5.54 0.13
N THR A 48 -4.54 -5.28 -0.10
CA THR A 48 -3.52 -5.25 0.96
C THR A 48 -3.83 -4.18 2.00
N ILE A 49 -4.08 -2.93 1.58
CA ILE A 49 -4.46 -1.85 2.51
C ILE A 49 -5.75 -2.19 3.25
N TYR A 50 -6.78 -2.64 2.54
CA TYR A 50 -8.05 -3.01 3.16
C TYR A 50 -7.86 -4.09 4.23
N ASN A 51 -7.11 -5.15 3.93
CA ASN A 51 -6.86 -6.24 4.87
C ASN A 51 -6.11 -5.76 6.11
N MET A 52 -5.08 -4.94 5.94
CA MET A 52 -4.30 -4.40 7.06
C MET A 52 -5.13 -3.45 7.96
N CYS A 53 -6.07 -2.70 7.39
CA CYS A 53 -7.01 -1.87 8.15
C CYS A 53 -8.13 -2.68 8.82
N ALA A 54 -8.55 -3.80 8.22
CA ALA A 54 -9.64 -4.63 8.73
C ALA A 54 -9.17 -5.74 9.70
N GLN A 55 -7.86 -5.88 9.90
CA GLN A 55 -7.27 -6.81 10.86
C GLN A 55 -7.70 -6.49 12.30
N LYS A 56 -7.88 -7.53 13.11
CA LYS A 56 -8.24 -7.37 14.53
C LYS A 56 -7.05 -6.80 15.31
N PRO A 57 -7.30 -6.06 16.43
CA PRO A 57 -6.24 -5.67 17.35
C PRO A 57 -5.39 -6.87 17.80
N PRO A 58 -4.06 -6.72 17.94
CA PRO A 58 -3.27 -5.48 17.88
C PRO A 58 -2.78 -5.08 16.47
N HIS A 59 -3.31 -5.70 15.41
CA HIS A 59 -2.80 -5.57 14.04
C HIS A 59 -3.66 -4.66 13.14
N ASP A 60 -4.50 -3.81 13.73
CA ASP A 60 -5.13 -2.71 13.00
C ASP A 60 -4.06 -1.65 12.72
N TYR A 61 -3.72 -1.50 11.44
CA TYR A 61 -2.67 -0.60 10.98
C TYR A 61 -3.21 0.65 10.29
N SER A 62 -4.52 0.93 10.38
CA SER A 62 -5.17 2.05 9.67
C SER A 62 -4.50 3.39 9.91
N GLN A 63 -4.23 3.75 11.17
CA GLN A 63 -3.55 5.00 11.53
C GLN A 63 -2.11 5.05 10.99
N GLN A 64 -1.35 3.97 11.19
CA GLN A 64 0.05 3.89 10.74
C GLN A 64 0.17 3.97 9.22
N LEU A 65 -0.75 3.35 8.49
CA LEU A 65 -0.81 3.41 7.03
C LEU A 65 -1.17 4.82 6.54
N TYR A 66 -2.07 5.52 7.23
CA TYR A 66 -2.40 6.91 6.92
C TYR A 66 -1.20 7.85 7.11
N ASP A 67 -0.46 7.70 8.21
CA ASP A 67 0.74 8.49 8.46
C ASP A 67 1.83 8.23 7.40
N LYS A 68 2.07 6.96 7.05
CA LYS A 68 3.01 6.57 5.98
C LYS A 68 2.60 7.08 4.59
N TYR A 69 1.29 7.11 4.29
CA TYR A 69 0.77 7.74 3.08
C TYR A 69 1.10 9.24 3.05
N ARG A 70 0.83 9.97 4.15
CA ARG A 70 1.15 11.39 4.27
C ARG A 70 2.64 11.64 4.04
N GLU A 71 3.51 10.88 4.71
CA GLU A 71 4.97 10.97 4.54
C GLU A 71 5.39 10.76 3.07
N SER A 72 4.88 9.71 2.42
CA SER A 72 5.21 9.40 1.03
C SER A 72 4.75 10.48 0.06
N PHE A 73 3.60 11.09 0.34
CA PHE A 73 3.03 12.18 -0.45
C PHE A 73 3.85 13.46 -0.26
N GLU A 74 4.15 13.84 0.97
CA GLU A 74 5.00 14.99 1.30
C GLU A 74 6.39 14.84 0.65
N GLU A 75 7.02 13.67 0.79
CA GLU A 75 8.31 13.35 0.15
C GLU A 75 8.27 13.56 -1.36
N TYR A 76 7.20 13.10 -2.03
CA TYR A 76 7.04 13.30 -3.46
C TYR A 76 6.91 14.79 -3.80
N THR A 77 6.03 15.51 -3.11
CA THR A 77 5.80 16.95 -3.38
C THR A 77 7.01 17.84 -3.09
N MET A 78 7.87 17.44 -2.16
CA MET A 78 9.10 18.16 -1.84
C MET A 78 10.27 17.81 -2.77
N SER A 79 10.20 16.67 -3.47
CA SER A 79 11.24 16.21 -4.39
C SER A 79 10.97 16.55 -5.85
N ALA A 80 9.72 16.90 -6.19
CA ALA A 80 9.30 17.40 -7.51
C ALA A 80 9.58 18.90 -7.66
#